data_AF-A0A398C5C3-F1
#
_entry.id   AF-A0A398C5C3-F1
#
_cell.length_a   1.000
_cell.length_b   1.000
_cell.length_c   1.000
_cell.angle_alpha   90.00
_cell.angle_beta   90.00
_cell.angle_gamma   90.00
#
_symmetry.space_group_name_H-M   'P 1'
#
loop_
_entity.id
_entity.type
_entity.pdbx_description
1 polymer ?
#
loop_
_entity_poly.entity_id
_entity_poly.type
_entity_poly.pdbx_seq_one_letter_code
_entity_poly.pdbx_strand_id
1 'polypeptide(L)'
;MFCFTKKTRFFDRVHHALVLVLIAACGLAAAQEGVLSQLYAARPPAGSSYVRVVNPEAPALAVRVAKGSVQSIGGQTPAGSYAIVHGGQDFSVQVGDTEITGLQVRPDSFHTLVLRRSGKRYAVTPVDDTTDTEDALKAELRFYNLARACPEAALALSPSGTLVFRSVAANGSAARSVNPVRAAVAAQCGQVSTPAQQLPALQPGDHLSLFLLGTAQAPVLVMQTNRTDVFKR
;
A
#
# COMPACT_ATOMS: atom_id res chain seq x y z
N MET A 1 66.28 49.29 -28.76
CA MET A 1 66.98 49.76 -27.56
C MET A 1 65.96 50.46 -26.68
N PHE A 2 65.65 49.85 -25.51
CA PHE A 2 65.32 50.48 -24.22
C PHE A 2 64.45 51.76 -24.25
N CYS A 3 63.41 51.95 -23.45
CA CYS A 3 63.08 51.41 -22.14
C CYS A 3 61.69 51.96 -21.76
N PHE A 4 60.95 51.23 -20.94
CA PHE A 4 60.31 51.69 -19.68
C PHE A 4 59.85 53.16 -19.58
N THR A 5 58.71 53.51 -18.97
CA THR A 5 58.35 53.10 -17.60
C THR A 5 56.98 53.71 -17.21
N LYS A 6 56.14 52.92 -16.54
CA LYS A 6 55.45 53.18 -15.24
C LYS A 6 54.59 54.46 -15.08
N LYS A 7 53.44 54.46 -14.39
CA LYS A 7 53.08 53.68 -13.17
C LYS A 7 51.62 54.01 -12.76
N THR A 8 50.98 53.02 -12.12
CA THR A 8 50.06 53.12 -10.93
C THR A 8 48.71 53.82 -11.07
N ARG A 9 47.58 53.42 -10.45
CA ARG A 9 47.15 52.41 -9.44
C ARG A 9 45.62 52.24 -9.67
N PHE A 10 45.00 51.07 -9.67
CA PHE A 10 44.72 50.10 -8.59
C PHE A 10 43.73 50.63 -7.51
N PHE A 11 42.66 49.82 -7.26
CA PHE A 11 41.52 49.97 -6.32
C PHE A 11 40.48 51.02 -6.72
N ASP A 12 39.17 50.75 -6.85
CA ASP A 12 38.26 49.89 -6.09
C ASP A 12 37.10 49.45 -7.00
N ARG A 13 36.55 48.23 -6.80
CA ARG A 13 35.15 47.79 -7.08
C ARG A 13 35.05 46.28 -7.31
N VAL A 14 35.26 45.45 -6.29
CA VAL A 14 34.74 44.07 -6.33
C VAL A 14 34.43 43.58 -4.93
N HIS A 15 33.39 44.08 -4.27
CA HIS A 15 32.76 43.39 -3.13
C HIS A 15 31.27 43.65 -3.25
N HIS A 16 30.45 42.59 -3.32
CA HIS A 16 28.97 42.49 -3.30
C HIS A 16 28.43 41.64 -4.47
N ALA A 17 28.86 40.38 -4.57
CA ALA A 17 28.10 39.33 -5.29
C ALA A 17 28.65 37.93 -4.94
N LEU A 18 28.54 37.50 -3.68
CA LEU A 18 28.84 36.09 -3.35
C LEU A 18 28.18 35.59 -2.07
N VAL A 19 26.85 35.71 -1.92
CA VAL A 19 26.11 34.90 -0.94
C VAL A 19 24.70 34.64 -1.46
N LEU A 20 24.52 33.63 -2.31
CA LEU A 20 23.25 32.93 -2.50
C LEU A 20 23.47 31.77 -3.46
N VAL A 21 23.47 30.56 -2.92
CA VAL A 21 22.98 29.27 -3.46
C VAL A 21 23.77 28.15 -2.76
N LEU A 22 23.36 27.84 -1.53
CA LEU A 22 23.83 26.69 -0.75
C LEU A 22 22.63 26.01 -0.05
N ILE A 23 21.50 25.91 -0.75
CA ILE A 23 20.28 25.23 -0.25
C ILE A 23 19.68 24.36 -1.37
N ALA A 24 20.47 23.43 -1.91
CA ALA A 24 19.99 22.46 -2.90
C ALA A 24 20.56 21.04 -2.70
N ALA A 25 21.01 20.69 -1.49
CA ALA A 25 21.61 19.37 -1.20
C ALA A 25 20.79 18.48 -0.24
N CYS A 26 19.71 18.98 0.40
CA CYS A 26 18.96 18.19 1.39
C CYS A 26 17.93 17.20 0.81
N GLY A 27 17.77 17.10 -0.52
CA GLY A 27 16.76 16.23 -1.13
C GLY A 27 17.17 14.75 -1.31
N LEU A 28 18.47 14.44 -1.28
CA LEU A 28 18.99 13.10 -1.61
C LEU A 28 19.24 12.20 -0.39
N ALA A 29 19.29 12.75 0.82
CA ALA A 29 19.59 11.98 2.03
C ALA A 29 18.41 11.10 2.50
N ALA A 30 17.17 11.56 2.34
CA ALA A 30 15.99 10.85 2.84
C ALA A 30 15.74 9.50 2.14
N ALA A 31 16.13 9.35 0.87
CA ALA A 31 15.97 8.10 0.13
C ALA A 31 17.02 7.05 0.52
N GLN A 32 18.23 7.47 0.90
CA GLN A 32 19.32 6.54 1.27
C GLN A 32 19.16 6.00 2.70
N GLU A 33 18.63 6.80 3.63
CA GLU A 33 18.39 6.37 5.01
C GLU A 33 17.34 5.25 5.11
N GLY A 34 16.32 5.25 4.24
CA GLY A 34 15.30 4.21 4.19
C GLY A 34 15.84 2.83 3.79
N VAL A 35 16.75 2.77 2.81
CA VAL A 35 17.35 1.51 2.33
C VAL A 35 18.28 0.90 3.37
N LEU A 36 19.08 1.71 4.05
CA LEU A 36 19.96 1.24 5.14
C LEU A 36 19.15 0.77 6.36
N SER A 37 18.07 1.47 6.70
CA SER A 37 17.17 1.09 7.80
C SER A 37 16.51 -0.27 7.57
N GLN A 38 16.17 -0.61 6.32
CA GLN A 38 15.64 -1.94 5.97
C GLN A 38 16.70 -3.05 6.08
N LEU A 39 17.98 -2.74 5.79
CA LEU A 39 19.05 -3.75 5.83
C LEU A 39 19.33 -4.26 7.25
N TYR A 40 19.13 -3.40 8.26
CA TYR A 40 19.33 -3.74 9.68
C TYR A 40 18.02 -4.03 10.42
N ALA A 41 16.87 -3.97 9.75
CA ALA A 41 15.59 -4.32 10.36
C ALA A 41 15.58 -5.80 10.76
N ALA A 42 15.07 -6.10 11.95
CA ALA A 42 14.87 -7.47 12.37
C ALA A 42 13.92 -8.16 11.38
N ARG A 43 14.37 -9.28 10.79
CA ARG A 43 13.54 -10.07 9.88
C ARG A 43 12.70 -11.05 10.68
N PRO A 44 11.43 -11.27 10.30
CA PRO A 44 10.64 -12.37 10.83
C PRO A 44 11.37 -13.71 10.68
N PRO A 45 11.16 -14.65 11.62
CA PRO A 45 11.67 -16.02 11.48
C PRO A 45 11.16 -16.70 10.20
N ALA A 46 11.88 -17.69 9.69
CA ALA A 46 11.41 -18.53 8.59
C ALA A 46 10.06 -19.19 8.93
N GLY A 47 9.16 -19.34 7.95
CA GLY A 47 7.81 -19.85 8.15
C GLY A 47 6.84 -18.84 8.74
N SER A 48 7.25 -17.57 8.90
CA SER A 48 6.32 -16.49 9.25
C SER A 48 5.36 -16.19 8.11
N SER A 49 4.23 -15.59 8.44
CA SER A 49 3.20 -15.20 7.47
C SER A 49 2.65 -13.82 7.81
N TYR A 50 2.10 -13.16 6.80
CA TYR A 50 1.66 -11.77 6.89
C TYR A 50 0.14 -11.73 6.79
N VAL A 51 -0.51 -11.30 7.86
CA VAL A 51 -1.97 -11.30 7.96
C VAL A 51 -2.47 -9.90 8.26
N ARG A 52 -3.41 -9.41 7.46
CA ARG A 52 -4.14 -8.17 7.76
C ARG A 52 -5.64 -8.41 7.81
N VAL A 53 -6.36 -7.45 8.34
CA VAL A 53 -7.83 -7.45 8.37
C VAL A 53 -8.34 -6.31 7.49
N VAL A 54 -9.38 -6.60 6.71
CA VAL A 54 -10.12 -5.62 5.91
C VAL A 54 -11.57 -5.53 6.38
N ASN A 55 -12.05 -4.31 6.61
CA ASN A 55 -13.44 -3.99 6.88
C ASN A 55 -14.08 -3.41 5.62
N PRO A 56 -14.96 -4.16 4.93
CA PRO A 56 -15.62 -3.67 3.72
C PRO A 56 -16.76 -2.69 4.00
N GLU A 57 -17.13 -2.48 5.27
CA GLU A 57 -18.22 -1.60 5.68
C GLU A 57 -17.73 -0.18 6.02
N ALA A 58 -18.67 0.78 6.03
CA ALA A 58 -18.35 2.18 6.28
C ALA A 58 -17.92 2.49 7.74
N PRO A 59 -18.60 1.97 8.79
CA PRO A 59 -18.21 2.28 10.17
C PRO A 59 -16.82 1.75 10.50
N ALA A 60 -15.98 2.61 11.08
CA ALA A 60 -14.67 2.20 11.54
C ALA A 60 -14.77 1.22 12.72
N LEU A 61 -13.89 0.23 12.72
CA LEU A 61 -13.78 -0.79 13.77
C LEU A 61 -12.34 -0.86 14.27
N ALA A 62 -12.18 -0.99 15.59
CA ALA A 62 -10.90 -1.33 16.18
C ALA A 62 -10.62 -2.82 15.97
N VAL A 63 -9.47 -3.13 15.37
CA VAL A 63 -9.01 -4.50 15.12
C VAL A 63 -7.59 -4.71 15.63
N ARG A 64 -7.28 -5.93 16.05
CA ARG A 64 -5.91 -6.34 16.37
C ARG A 64 -5.71 -7.78 15.90
N VAL A 65 -4.66 -8.00 15.13
CA VAL A 65 -4.25 -9.35 14.69
C VAL A 65 -3.17 -9.86 15.62
N ALA A 66 -3.38 -11.04 16.19
CA ALA A 66 -2.48 -11.68 17.15
C ALA A 66 -2.03 -10.68 18.24
N LYS A 67 -0.70 -10.53 18.42
CA LYS A 67 -0.09 -9.60 19.37
C LYS A 67 0.30 -8.25 18.73
N GLY A 68 -0.20 -7.96 17.52
CA GLY A 68 0.06 -6.70 16.82
C GLY A 68 -0.59 -5.49 17.49
N SER A 69 -0.44 -4.32 16.85
CA SER A 69 -1.06 -3.09 17.35
C SER A 69 -2.58 -3.07 17.11
N VAL A 70 -3.32 -2.34 17.94
CA VAL A 70 -4.73 -2.03 17.66
C VAL A 70 -4.79 -1.00 16.54
N GLN A 71 -5.65 -1.24 15.55
CA GLN A 71 -5.79 -0.43 14.34
C GLN A 71 -7.26 -0.08 14.12
N SER A 72 -7.54 1.13 13.65
CA SER A 72 -8.90 1.53 13.26
C SER A 72 -9.07 1.38 11.76
N ILE A 73 -10.01 0.54 11.32
CA ILE A 73 -10.24 0.23 9.90
C ILE A 73 -11.70 0.43 9.48
N GLY A 74 -11.91 1.02 8.31
CA GLY A 74 -13.22 1.29 7.72
C GLY A 74 -13.22 2.54 6.84
N GLY A 75 -14.27 2.72 6.05
CA GLY A 75 -14.41 3.88 5.17
C GLY A 75 -13.26 4.01 4.17
N GLN A 76 -12.48 5.10 4.26
CA GLN A 76 -11.35 5.36 3.35
C GLN A 76 -10.06 4.63 3.73
N THR A 77 -10.02 3.98 4.89
CA THR A 77 -8.89 3.12 5.33
C THR A 77 -9.43 1.73 5.64
N PRO A 78 -9.87 0.96 4.63
CA PRO A 78 -10.56 -0.30 4.84
C PRO A 78 -9.66 -1.40 5.40
N ALA A 79 -8.33 -1.30 5.24
CA ALA A 79 -7.38 -2.33 5.64
C ALA A 79 -6.47 -1.88 6.79
N GLY A 80 -6.08 -2.82 7.65
CA GLY A 80 -4.94 -2.65 8.55
C GLY A 80 -3.60 -2.88 7.86
N SER A 81 -2.50 -2.62 8.58
CA SER A 81 -1.19 -3.17 8.27
C SER A 81 -1.19 -4.69 8.43
N TYR A 82 -0.29 -5.35 7.69
CA TYR A 82 0.00 -6.77 7.88
C TYR A 82 0.71 -6.97 9.22
N ALA A 83 0.09 -7.75 10.11
CA ALA A 83 0.75 -8.31 11.28
C ALA A 83 1.52 -9.57 10.87
N ILE A 84 2.63 -9.82 11.57
CA ILE A 84 3.44 -11.02 11.38
C ILE A 84 2.96 -12.08 12.36
N VAL A 85 2.62 -13.26 11.84
CA VAL A 85 2.22 -14.44 12.62
C VAL A 85 3.11 -15.63 12.24
N HIS A 86 3.10 -16.68 13.05
CA HIS A 86 3.72 -17.95 12.67
C HIS A 86 2.75 -18.74 11.78
N GLY A 87 3.20 -19.13 10.60
CA GLY A 87 2.39 -19.97 9.72
C GLY A 87 2.20 -21.37 10.29
N GLY A 88 1.04 -21.97 10.02
CA GLY A 88 0.63 -23.27 10.57
C GLY A 88 0.34 -23.27 12.06
N GLN A 89 0.34 -22.10 12.73
CA GLN A 89 -0.01 -21.96 14.14
C GLN A 89 -1.29 -21.14 14.31
N ASP A 90 -2.03 -21.45 15.37
CA ASP A 90 -3.22 -20.69 15.73
C ASP A 90 -2.87 -19.26 16.16
N PHE A 91 -3.66 -18.31 15.66
CA PHE A 91 -3.69 -16.94 16.13
C PHE A 91 -5.14 -16.46 16.32
N SER A 92 -5.29 -15.29 16.93
CA SER A 92 -6.59 -14.64 17.12
C SER A 92 -6.67 -13.29 16.44
N VAL A 93 -7.89 -12.83 16.17
CA VAL A 93 -8.20 -11.47 15.73
C VAL A 93 -9.23 -10.87 16.69
N GLN A 94 -8.86 -9.77 17.33
CA GLN A 94 -9.78 -8.96 18.12
C GLN A 94 -10.51 -7.97 17.20
N VAL A 95 -11.82 -7.83 17.35
CA VAL A 95 -12.68 -6.85 16.67
C VAL A 95 -13.60 -6.20 17.71
N GLY A 96 -13.29 -4.97 18.11
CA GLY A 96 -13.92 -4.36 19.30
C GLY A 96 -13.75 -5.27 20.51
N ASP A 97 -14.86 -5.70 21.12
CA ASP A 97 -14.87 -6.64 22.26
C ASP A 97 -14.98 -8.12 21.87
N THR A 98 -15.08 -8.43 20.56
CA THR A 98 -15.16 -9.82 20.07
C THR A 98 -13.79 -10.36 19.69
N GLU A 99 -13.40 -11.49 20.27
CA GLU A 99 -12.21 -12.23 19.84
C GLU A 99 -12.60 -13.40 18.92
N ILE A 100 -11.94 -13.51 17.77
CA ILE A 100 -12.04 -14.64 16.84
C ILE A 100 -10.76 -15.46 17.00
N THR A 101 -10.88 -16.72 17.42
CA THR A 101 -9.75 -17.60 17.74
C THR A 101 -9.64 -18.79 16.77
N GLY A 102 -8.52 -19.53 16.83
CA GLY A 102 -8.30 -20.74 16.03
C GLY A 102 -8.07 -20.46 14.53
N LEU A 103 -7.60 -19.26 14.20
CA LEU A 103 -7.27 -18.89 12.82
C LEU A 103 -5.88 -19.42 12.48
N GLN A 104 -5.72 -19.97 11.28
CA GLN A 104 -4.43 -20.42 10.76
C GLN A 104 -4.25 -19.97 9.31
N VAL A 105 -2.99 -19.78 8.94
CA VAL A 105 -2.55 -19.49 7.57
C VAL A 105 -1.36 -20.37 7.23
N ARG A 106 -1.10 -20.59 5.94
CA ARG A 106 0.05 -21.40 5.51
C ARG A 106 1.36 -20.67 5.86
N PRO A 107 2.46 -21.36 6.17
CA PRO A 107 3.78 -20.74 6.22
C PRO A 107 4.12 -19.97 4.94
N ASP A 108 4.93 -18.92 5.10
CA ASP A 108 5.51 -18.13 3.99
C ASP A 108 4.45 -17.56 3.02
N SER A 109 3.36 -17.04 3.58
CA SER A 109 2.18 -16.57 2.84
C SER A 109 1.75 -15.15 3.23
N PHE A 110 0.93 -14.57 2.35
CA PHE A 110 0.16 -13.36 2.63
C PHE A 110 -1.33 -13.70 2.64
N HIS A 111 -2.05 -13.17 3.62
CA HIS A 111 -3.50 -13.30 3.71
C HIS A 111 -4.18 -12.00 4.12
N THR A 112 -5.26 -11.66 3.41
CA THR A 112 -6.22 -10.64 3.83
C THR A 112 -7.46 -11.32 4.42
N LEU A 113 -7.74 -11.06 5.69
CA LEU A 113 -8.94 -11.50 6.38
C LEU A 113 -10.07 -10.49 6.20
N VAL A 114 -11.10 -10.84 5.42
CA VAL A 114 -12.24 -9.96 5.16
C VAL A 114 -13.25 -10.09 6.30
N LEU A 115 -13.52 -9.01 7.01
CA LEU A 115 -14.54 -8.99 8.07
C LEU A 115 -15.94 -9.18 7.51
N ARG A 116 -16.71 -9.98 8.22
CA ARG A 116 -18.13 -10.23 7.98
C ARG A 116 -18.90 -10.09 9.28
N ARG A 117 -20.13 -9.60 9.17
CA ARG A 117 -21.12 -9.69 10.26
C ARG A 117 -21.72 -11.09 10.24
N SER A 118 -21.75 -11.74 11.41
CA SER A 118 -22.49 -12.98 11.66
C SER A 118 -23.45 -12.74 12.82
N GLY A 119 -24.66 -12.27 12.48
CA GLY A 119 -25.61 -11.74 13.46
C GLY A 119 -25.02 -10.56 14.24
N LYS A 120 -24.98 -10.68 15.57
CA LYS A 120 -24.35 -9.67 16.46
C LYS A 120 -22.82 -9.81 16.57
N ARG A 121 -22.23 -10.89 16.06
CA ARG A 121 -20.80 -11.20 16.15
C ARG A 121 -20.07 -10.87 14.84
N TYR A 122 -18.75 -10.95 14.88
CA TYR A 122 -17.87 -10.86 13.72
C TYR A 122 -17.33 -12.24 13.34
N ALA A 123 -17.11 -12.43 12.05
CA ALA A 123 -16.38 -13.54 11.48
C ALA A 123 -15.41 -12.99 10.42
N VAL A 124 -14.46 -13.81 10.00
CA VAL A 124 -13.53 -13.49 8.93
C VAL A 124 -13.59 -14.53 7.82
N THR A 125 -13.39 -14.09 6.59
CA THR A 125 -13.16 -14.97 5.44
C THR A 125 -11.77 -14.67 4.89
N PRO A 126 -10.87 -15.66 4.81
CA PRO A 126 -9.53 -15.44 4.28
C PRO A 126 -9.56 -15.28 2.76
N VAL A 127 -8.74 -14.36 2.26
CA VAL A 127 -8.32 -14.27 0.87
C VAL A 127 -6.82 -14.58 0.87
N ASP A 128 -6.41 -15.65 0.19
CA ASP A 128 -4.99 -15.89 -0.09
C ASP A 128 -4.56 -14.89 -1.16
N ASP A 129 -3.69 -13.97 -0.76
CA ASP A 129 -3.14 -12.93 -1.61
C ASP A 129 -1.61 -13.04 -1.72
N THR A 130 -1.08 -14.25 -1.49
CA THR A 130 0.31 -14.58 -1.78
C THR A 130 0.61 -14.38 -3.26
N THR A 131 1.75 -13.76 -3.59
CA THR A 131 2.29 -13.66 -4.96
C THR A 131 3.56 -14.50 -5.05
N ASP A 132 3.65 -15.41 -6.02
CA ASP A 132 4.84 -16.27 -6.18
C ASP A 132 6.06 -15.53 -6.75
N THR A 133 5.85 -14.37 -7.37
CA THR A 133 6.92 -13.57 -7.99
C THR A 133 6.71 -12.09 -7.68
N GLU A 134 7.58 -11.52 -6.87
CA GLU A 134 7.67 -10.09 -6.62
C GLU A 134 8.86 -9.50 -7.39
N ASP A 135 8.63 -8.44 -8.17
CA ASP A 135 9.67 -7.68 -8.86
C ASP A 135 9.86 -6.36 -8.12
N ALA A 136 10.83 -6.31 -7.20
CA ALA A 136 11.10 -5.14 -6.36
C ALA A 136 11.48 -3.87 -7.14
N LEU A 137 11.77 -3.98 -8.45
CA LEU A 137 12.03 -2.84 -9.33
C LEU A 137 10.75 -2.20 -9.88
N LYS A 138 9.58 -2.76 -9.55
CA LYS A 138 8.26 -2.29 -9.97
C LYS A 138 7.37 -2.03 -8.76
N ALA A 139 6.31 -1.28 -8.98
CA ALA A 139 5.20 -1.21 -8.03
C ALA A 139 4.26 -2.40 -8.28
N GLU A 140 3.54 -2.85 -7.26
CA GLU A 140 2.46 -3.82 -7.40
C GLU A 140 1.11 -3.12 -7.21
N LEU A 141 0.19 -3.37 -8.15
CA LEU A 141 -1.23 -3.12 -7.94
C LEU A 141 -1.90 -4.43 -7.56
N ARG A 142 -2.71 -4.42 -6.50
CA ARG A 142 -3.57 -5.55 -6.15
C ARG A 142 -5.02 -5.10 -6.00
N PHE A 143 -5.91 -5.69 -6.80
CA PHE A 143 -7.33 -5.37 -6.82
C PHE A 143 -8.14 -6.44 -6.09
N TYR A 144 -9.01 -6.01 -5.18
CA TYR A 144 -9.88 -6.87 -4.38
C TYR A 144 -11.33 -6.62 -4.74
N ASN A 145 -12.09 -7.69 -5.03
CA ASN A 145 -13.53 -7.60 -5.18
C ASN A 145 -14.21 -7.96 -3.86
N LEU A 146 -14.55 -6.95 -3.06
CA LEU A 146 -15.25 -7.10 -1.78
C LEU A 146 -16.66 -6.47 -1.80
N ALA A 147 -17.13 -6.04 -2.98
CA ALA A 147 -18.46 -5.46 -3.13
C ALA A 147 -19.53 -6.54 -2.97
N ARG A 148 -20.58 -6.23 -2.21
CA ARG A 148 -21.68 -7.15 -1.99
C ARG A 148 -22.47 -7.37 -3.28
N ALA A 149 -22.88 -8.61 -3.50
CA ALA A 149 -23.60 -9.05 -4.70
C ALA A 149 -22.85 -8.78 -6.01
N CYS A 150 -21.51 -8.70 -5.97
CA CYS A 150 -20.67 -8.53 -7.14
C CYS A 150 -19.94 -9.84 -7.50
N PRO A 151 -20.52 -10.73 -8.33
CA PRO A 151 -19.92 -12.03 -8.63
C PRO A 151 -18.56 -11.91 -9.31
N GLU A 152 -18.41 -10.92 -10.19
CA GLU A 152 -17.18 -10.62 -10.90
C GLU A 152 -16.99 -9.11 -11.02
N ALA A 153 -15.74 -8.67 -10.79
CA ALA A 153 -15.35 -7.27 -10.93
C ALA A 153 -14.21 -7.09 -11.93
N ALA A 154 -14.09 -5.89 -12.46
CA ALA A 154 -12.99 -5.48 -13.32
C ALA A 154 -12.39 -4.15 -12.83
N LEU A 155 -11.12 -3.93 -13.15
CA LEU A 155 -10.46 -2.64 -12.98
C LEU A 155 -9.97 -2.19 -14.36
N ALA A 156 -10.30 -0.98 -14.76
CA ALA A 156 -9.98 -0.43 -16.06
C ALA A 156 -9.23 0.91 -15.94
N LEU A 157 -8.37 1.20 -16.91
CA LEU A 157 -7.83 2.53 -17.13
C LEU A 157 -8.95 3.45 -17.62
N SER A 158 -8.95 4.69 -17.13
CA SER A 158 -9.88 5.74 -17.55
C SER A 158 -9.13 6.85 -18.30
N PRO A 159 -9.69 7.39 -19.40
CA PRO A 159 -10.99 7.07 -19.99
C PRO A 159 -10.93 5.94 -21.02
N SER A 160 -9.77 5.33 -21.28
CA SER A 160 -9.60 4.38 -22.40
C SER A 160 -10.41 3.09 -22.28
N GLY A 161 -10.81 2.69 -21.06
CA GLY A 161 -11.52 1.42 -20.80
C GLY A 161 -10.61 0.19 -20.86
N THR A 162 -9.30 0.36 -21.05
CA THR A 162 -8.36 -0.78 -21.10
C THR A 162 -8.34 -1.50 -19.76
N LEU A 163 -8.69 -2.79 -19.74
CA LEU A 163 -8.73 -3.57 -18.49
C LEU A 163 -7.33 -3.84 -17.95
N VAL A 164 -7.12 -3.48 -16.69
CA VAL A 164 -5.96 -3.83 -15.86
C VAL A 164 -6.17 -5.22 -15.24
N PHE A 165 -7.37 -5.46 -14.71
CA PHE A 165 -7.82 -6.75 -14.17
C PHE A 165 -9.19 -7.11 -14.75
N ARG A 166 -9.42 -8.40 -15.01
CA ARG A 166 -10.66 -8.94 -15.58
C ARG A 166 -11.19 -10.05 -14.66
N SER A 167 -12.51 -10.16 -14.56
CA SER A 167 -13.20 -11.28 -13.90
C SER A 167 -12.65 -11.63 -12.51
N VAL A 168 -12.37 -10.63 -11.68
CA VAL A 168 -11.96 -10.86 -10.29
C VAL A 168 -13.18 -11.32 -9.50
N ALA A 169 -13.19 -12.59 -9.12
CA ALA A 169 -14.30 -13.24 -8.43
C ALA A 169 -14.63 -12.58 -7.10
N ALA A 170 -15.87 -12.74 -6.64
CA ALA A 170 -16.32 -12.25 -5.33
C ALA A 170 -15.44 -12.78 -4.18
N ASN A 171 -15.01 -11.87 -3.30
CA ASN A 171 -14.03 -12.14 -2.23
C ASN A 171 -12.69 -12.68 -2.76
N GLY A 172 -12.34 -12.36 -3.99
CA GLY A 172 -11.05 -12.67 -4.60
C GLY A 172 -10.16 -11.45 -4.72
N SER A 173 -8.90 -11.70 -5.09
CA SER A 173 -7.95 -10.66 -5.46
C SER A 173 -7.15 -11.04 -6.70
N ALA A 174 -6.60 -10.04 -7.39
CA ALA A 174 -5.65 -10.22 -8.48
C ALA A 174 -4.55 -9.16 -8.36
N ALA A 175 -3.32 -9.52 -8.72
CA ALA A 175 -2.16 -8.62 -8.65
C ALA A 175 -1.43 -8.51 -9.98
N ARG A 176 -0.76 -7.37 -10.17
CA ARG A 176 0.10 -7.10 -11.32
C ARG A 176 1.20 -6.13 -10.96
N SER A 177 2.43 -6.46 -11.29
CA SER A 177 3.54 -5.51 -11.28
C SER A 177 3.41 -4.51 -12.41
N VAL A 178 3.57 -3.23 -12.10
CA VAL A 178 3.48 -2.11 -13.02
C VAL A 178 4.73 -1.23 -12.91
N ASN A 179 5.16 -0.67 -14.02
CA ASN A 179 6.12 0.43 -13.96
C ASN A 179 5.46 1.63 -13.27
N PRO A 180 6.24 2.55 -12.68
CA PRO A 180 5.73 3.86 -12.27
C PRO A 180 4.96 4.51 -13.41
N VAL A 181 3.65 4.71 -13.23
CA VAL A 181 2.75 5.27 -14.24
C VAL A 181 1.87 6.34 -13.63
N ARG A 182 1.55 7.36 -14.44
CA ARG A 182 0.45 8.29 -14.15
C ARG A 182 -0.77 7.83 -14.93
N ALA A 183 -1.77 7.32 -14.23
CA ALA A 183 -3.01 6.86 -14.84
C ALA A 183 -4.18 7.03 -13.88
N ALA A 184 -5.38 7.20 -14.45
CA ALA A 184 -6.62 7.07 -13.70
C ALA A 184 -7.20 5.67 -13.90
N VAL A 185 -7.84 5.15 -12.86
CA VAL A 185 -8.55 3.87 -12.90
C VAL A 185 -9.98 4.02 -12.41
N ALA A 186 -10.85 3.15 -12.91
CA ALA A 186 -12.20 2.96 -12.40
C ALA A 186 -12.45 1.45 -12.26
N ALA A 187 -13.17 1.08 -11.20
CA ALA A 187 -13.59 -0.30 -10.99
C ALA A 187 -15.02 -0.50 -11.47
N GLN A 188 -15.35 -1.72 -11.84
CA GLN A 188 -16.65 -2.07 -12.41
C GLN A 188 -17.21 -3.31 -11.72
N CYS A 189 -18.50 -3.30 -11.46
CA CYS A 189 -19.29 -4.46 -11.13
C CYS A 189 -20.42 -4.61 -12.16
N GLY A 190 -20.28 -5.56 -13.08
CA GLY A 190 -21.17 -5.65 -14.24
C GLY A 190 -21.14 -4.36 -15.07
N GLN A 191 -22.30 -3.72 -15.23
CA GLN A 191 -22.43 -2.46 -16.00
C GLN A 191 -22.25 -1.19 -15.15
N VAL A 192 -22.09 -1.33 -13.83
CA VAL A 192 -21.94 -0.18 -12.93
C VAL A 192 -20.47 0.08 -12.68
N SER A 193 -20.03 1.31 -13.00
CA SER A 193 -18.65 1.76 -12.77
C SER A 193 -18.58 2.71 -11.59
N THR A 194 -17.48 2.63 -10.84
CA THR A 194 -17.09 3.68 -9.90
C THR A 194 -16.68 4.92 -10.68
N PRO A 195 -16.67 6.11 -10.04
CA PRO A 195 -15.94 7.26 -10.56
C PRO A 195 -14.47 6.93 -10.80
N ALA A 196 -13.87 7.59 -11.78
CA ALA A 196 -12.44 7.48 -12.03
C ALA A 196 -11.63 8.15 -10.92
N GLN A 197 -10.56 7.50 -10.49
CA GLN A 197 -9.64 7.99 -9.46
C GLN A 197 -8.21 7.94 -10.01
N GLN A 198 -7.43 8.98 -9.74
CA GLN A 198 -6.02 9.01 -10.13
C GLN A 198 -5.22 8.07 -9.24
N LEU A 199 -4.35 7.25 -9.84
CA LEU A 199 -3.36 6.51 -9.09
C LEU A 199 -2.39 7.50 -8.42
N PRO A 200 -1.93 7.21 -7.18
CA PRO A 200 -0.84 7.96 -6.59
C PRO A 200 0.44 7.81 -7.42
N ALA A 201 1.43 8.67 -7.18
CA ALA A 201 2.73 8.58 -7.84
C ALA A 201 3.54 7.37 -7.32
N LEU A 202 3.30 6.20 -7.92
CA LEU A 202 3.91 4.93 -7.54
C LEU A 202 5.44 4.93 -7.72
N GLN A 203 6.14 4.37 -6.74
CA GLN A 203 7.57 4.12 -6.75
C GLN A 203 7.87 2.61 -6.85
N PRO A 204 9.06 2.21 -7.32
CA PRO A 204 9.52 0.82 -7.20
C PRO A 204 9.41 0.32 -5.75
N GLY A 205 8.86 -0.89 -5.57
CA GLY A 205 8.61 -1.49 -4.26
C GLY A 205 7.30 -1.05 -3.58
N ASP A 206 6.54 -0.11 -4.14
CA ASP A 206 5.22 0.23 -3.61
C ASP A 206 4.24 -0.92 -3.84
N HIS A 207 3.44 -1.27 -2.82
CA HIS A 207 2.28 -2.15 -2.97
C HIS A 207 1.00 -1.36 -2.70
N LEU A 208 0.19 -1.16 -3.73
CA LEU A 208 -1.09 -0.46 -3.65
C LEU A 208 -2.25 -1.45 -3.73
N SER A 209 -3.07 -1.48 -2.67
CA SER A 209 -4.34 -2.20 -2.69
C SER A 209 -5.45 -1.30 -3.22
N LEU A 210 -6.26 -1.84 -4.13
CA LEU A 210 -7.47 -1.23 -4.65
C LEU A 210 -8.66 -2.10 -4.22
N PHE A 211 -9.48 -1.61 -3.31
CA PHE A 211 -10.64 -2.33 -2.80
C PHE A 211 -11.91 -1.86 -3.49
N LEU A 212 -12.59 -2.77 -4.19
CA LEU A 212 -13.97 -2.55 -4.59
C LEU A 212 -14.89 -2.92 -3.43
N LEU A 213 -15.55 -1.91 -2.86
CA LEU A 213 -16.45 -2.02 -1.71
C LEU A 213 -17.88 -1.65 -2.10
N GLY A 214 -18.80 -1.64 -1.14
CA GLY A 214 -20.20 -1.24 -1.34
C GLY A 214 -21.05 -2.39 -1.88
N THR A 215 -21.91 -2.08 -2.85
CA THR A 215 -22.82 -3.06 -3.49
C THR A 215 -22.62 -3.05 -5.00
N ALA A 216 -23.10 -4.06 -5.71
CA ALA A 216 -23.05 -4.08 -7.17
C ALA A 216 -23.73 -2.86 -7.83
N GLN A 217 -24.76 -2.29 -7.20
CA GLN A 217 -25.50 -1.12 -7.72
C GLN A 217 -24.84 0.22 -7.36
N ALA A 218 -24.03 0.23 -6.31
CA ALA A 218 -23.29 1.41 -5.83
C ALA A 218 -21.89 0.97 -5.37
N PRO A 219 -21.03 0.54 -6.31
CA PRO A 219 -19.67 0.14 -5.98
C PRO A 219 -18.84 1.38 -5.63
N VAL A 220 -17.88 1.21 -4.72
CA VAL A 220 -16.95 2.27 -4.32
C VAL A 220 -15.54 1.73 -4.43
N LEU A 221 -14.66 2.45 -5.13
CA LEU A 221 -13.24 2.14 -5.19
C LEU A 221 -12.51 2.91 -4.09
N VAL A 222 -11.73 2.20 -3.28
CA VAL A 222 -10.85 2.78 -2.27
C VAL A 222 -9.42 2.29 -2.50
N MET A 223 -8.47 3.21 -2.60
CA MET A 223 -7.05 2.91 -2.76
C MET A 223 -6.33 3.09 -1.43
N GLN A 224 -5.45 2.13 -1.09
CA GLN A 224 -4.67 2.19 0.13
C GLN A 224 -3.29 1.56 -0.09
N THR A 225 -2.23 2.31 0.24
CA THR A 225 -0.87 1.78 0.26
C THR A 225 -0.72 0.77 1.40
N ASN A 226 -0.12 -0.38 1.09
CA ASN A 226 0.11 -1.43 2.06
C ASN A 226 1.18 -1.02 3.07
N ARG A 227 1.08 -1.58 4.28
CA ARG A 227 2.07 -1.47 5.33
C ARG A 227 2.19 -2.79 6.04
N THR A 228 3.34 -3.05 6.63
CA THR A 228 3.61 -4.21 7.48
C THR A 228 4.05 -3.70 8.85
N ASP A 229 3.58 -4.35 9.90
CA ASP A 229 4.00 -4.04 11.26
C ASP A 229 5.51 -4.28 11.39
N VAL A 230 6.17 -3.41 12.16
CA VAL A 230 7.60 -3.58 12.46
C VAL A 230 7.77 -4.84 13.29
N PHE A 231 8.59 -5.77 12.79
CA PHE A 231 8.96 -6.94 13.58
C PHE A 231 9.81 -6.51 14.79
N LYS A 232 9.34 -6.87 15.99
CA LYS A 232 10.08 -6.70 17.25
C LYS A 232 10.50 -8.09 17.72
N ARG A 233 11.77 -8.23 18.10
CA ARG A 233 12.31 -9.47 18.68
C ARG A 233 11.70 -9.73 20.05
#